data_AF-A0A2C5V296-F1
#
_entry.id   AF-A0A2C5V296-F1
#
_cell.length_a   1.000
_cell.length_b   1.000
_cell.length_c   1.000
_cell.angle_alpha   90.00
_cell.angle_beta   90.00
_cell.angle_gamma   90.00
#
_symmetry.space_group_name_H-M   'P 1'
#
loop_
_entity.id
_entity.type
_entity.pdbx_description
1 polymer ?
#
loop_
_entity_poly.entity_id
_entity_poly.type
_entity_poly.pdbx_seq_one_letter_code
_entity_poly.pdbx_strand_id
1 'polypeptide(L)'
;MPEEKVVMYESPEAASIQTLTGWVAADGRFWGNDEHMARWCGATHRRCEKNPGHPIHEIRSYCRQCYEESRLAKFAEMPIKDWAGEPLVIFDGEQYFFDEDSLRDYLIDSDIELADQKLCICEPNMPRELDPSDIFVDDLPEDGEIRDQQLVAAFELLNEMIRQSEPLSWSEGKFAARLPQSLIDEVAAARAAVSEVTP
;
A
#
# COMPACT_ATOMS: atom_id res chain seq x y z
N MET A 1 54.00 -8.50 22.64
CA MET A 1 53.04 -7.41 22.93
C MET A 1 53.34 -6.32 21.93
N PRO A 2 52.36 -5.78 21.18
CA PRO A 2 52.64 -4.68 20.27
C PRO A 2 53.17 -3.48 21.08
N GLU A 3 54.24 -2.85 20.60
CA GLU A 3 54.84 -1.68 21.25
C GLU A 3 53.83 -0.53 21.33
N GLU A 4 53.67 0.04 22.51
CA GLU A 4 52.72 1.12 22.77
C GLU A 4 53.32 2.45 22.33
N LYS A 5 52.81 3.03 21.24
CA LYS A 5 53.28 4.32 20.72
C LYS A 5 52.89 5.45 21.69
N VAL A 6 53.87 6.09 22.31
CA VAL A 6 53.64 7.23 23.21
C VAL A 6 53.48 8.52 22.40
N VAL A 7 52.27 9.09 22.37
CA VAL A 7 51.99 10.42 21.78
C VAL A 7 51.80 11.42 22.92
N MET A 8 52.71 12.40 23.02
CA MET A 8 52.71 13.43 24.08
C MET A 8 51.62 14.48 23.85
N TYR A 9 51.04 15.05 24.92
CA TYR A 9 49.94 16.03 24.86
C TYR A 9 50.25 17.26 23.97
N GLU A 10 51.47 17.76 24.03
CA GLU A 10 51.92 18.94 23.27
C GLU A 10 52.27 18.62 21.80
N SER A 11 52.26 17.34 21.42
CA SER A 11 52.65 16.93 20.09
C SER A 11 51.61 17.41 19.05
N PRO A 12 52.04 17.94 17.89
CA PRO A 12 51.13 18.21 16.77
C PRO A 12 50.51 16.92 16.19
N GLU A 13 51.09 15.75 16.51
CA GLU A 13 50.47 14.45 16.24
C GLU A 13 49.27 14.15 17.16
N ALA A 14 49.24 14.73 18.37
CA ALA A 14 48.15 14.54 19.32
C ALA A 14 46.87 15.27 18.87
N ALA A 15 47.00 16.49 18.33
CA ALA A 15 45.90 17.24 17.75
C ALA A 15 46.40 18.28 16.74
N SER A 16 45.65 18.46 15.66
CA SER A 16 45.84 19.55 14.70
C SER A 16 44.50 20.16 14.33
N ILE A 17 44.48 21.46 14.07
CA ILE A 17 43.28 22.14 13.56
C ILE A 17 43.05 21.66 12.13
N GLN A 18 41.85 21.15 11.87
CA GLN A 18 41.42 20.68 10.56
C GLN A 18 40.26 21.55 10.04
N THR A 19 40.28 21.86 8.74
CA THR A 19 39.14 22.50 8.06
C THR A 19 38.34 21.40 7.38
N LEU A 20 37.11 21.17 7.84
CA LEU A 20 36.20 20.21 7.23
C LEU A 20 35.29 20.94 6.24
N THR A 21 35.38 20.57 4.97
CA THR A 21 34.45 21.02 3.93
C THR A 21 33.37 19.98 3.73
N GLY A 22 32.11 20.41 3.66
CA GLY A 22 31.00 19.52 3.37
C GLY A 22 29.67 20.26 3.36
N TRP A 23 28.62 19.53 3.03
CA TRP A 23 27.28 20.06 2.92
C TRP A 23 26.61 20.15 4.28
N VAL A 24 26.01 21.31 4.54
CA VAL A 24 25.23 21.58 5.75
C VAL A 24 23.79 21.81 5.31
N ALA A 25 22.86 21.07 5.90
CA ALA A 25 21.44 21.26 5.65
C ALA A 25 20.94 22.55 6.32
N ALA A 26 19.74 23.02 5.93
CA ALA A 26 19.16 24.26 6.45
C ALA A 26 18.94 24.26 7.98
N ASP A 27 18.85 23.07 8.60
CA ASP A 27 18.72 22.85 10.05
C ASP A 27 20.08 22.85 10.79
N GLY A 28 21.19 23.02 10.08
CA GLY A 28 22.54 23.02 10.64
C GLY A 28 23.20 21.64 10.71
N ARG A 29 22.57 20.57 10.23
CA ARG A 29 23.14 19.22 10.22
C ARG A 29 24.23 19.08 9.14
N PHE A 30 25.41 18.59 9.53
CA PHE A 30 26.52 18.31 8.61
C PHE A 30 26.42 16.92 7.99
N TRP A 31 26.53 16.83 6.66
CA TRP A 31 26.39 15.61 5.86
C TRP A 31 27.68 15.19 5.14
N GLY A 32 28.81 15.85 5.41
CA GLY A 32 30.07 15.57 4.72
C GLY A 32 29.94 15.82 3.21
N ASN A 33 30.28 14.84 2.38
CA ASN A 33 30.24 14.99 0.91
C ASN A 33 28.86 14.68 0.29
N ASP A 34 27.84 14.35 1.10
CA ASP A 34 26.51 13.99 0.60
C ASP A 34 25.61 15.23 0.39
N GLU A 35 25.75 15.85 -0.78
CA GLU A 35 24.91 16.98 -1.20
C GLU A 35 23.43 16.61 -1.25
N HIS A 36 23.13 15.42 -1.75
CA HIS A 36 21.76 14.99 -1.98
C HIS A 36 21.00 14.89 -0.65
N MET A 37 21.59 14.26 0.37
CA MET A 37 21.01 14.19 1.70
C MET A 37 20.92 15.54 2.39
N ALA A 38 21.92 16.41 2.24
CA ALA A 38 21.84 17.75 2.81
C ALA A 38 20.68 18.56 2.20
N ARG A 39 20.51 18.51 0.88
CA ARG A 39 19.38 19.14 0.18
C ARG A 39 18.05 18.50 0.54
N TRP A 40 17.98 17.18 0.61
CA TRP A 40 16.79 16.44 1.01
C TRP A 40 16.33 16.80 2.42
N CYS A 41 17.29 16.91 3.35
CA CYS A 41 17.03 17.30 4.72
C CYS A 41 16.54 18.75 4.84
N GLY A 42 17.15 19.67 4.08
CA GLY A 42 16.86 21.09 4.16
C GLY A 42 15.68 21.59 3.31
N ALA A 43 15.26 20.84 2.29
CA ALA A 43 14.18 21.26 1.41
C ALA A 43 12.80 20.82 1.93
N THR A 44 11.77 21.59 1.58
CA THR A 44 10.37 21.26 1.89
C THR A 44 9.64 20.68 0.68
N HIS A 45 10.03 21.08 -0.52
CA HIS A 45 9.40 20.71 -1.79
C HIS A 45 10.44 20.33 -2.84
N ARG A 46 10.03 19.53 -3.82
CA ARG A 46 10.82 19.19 -4.99
C ARG A 46 9.97 19.16 -6.25
N ARG A 47 10.63 19.24 -7.41
CA ARG A 47 10.01 18.93 -8.71
C ARG A 47 10.00 17.42 -8.92
N CYS A 48 9.02 16.94 -9.67
CA CYS A 48 9.00 15.53 -10.05
C CYS A 48 10.20 15.20 -10.96
N GLU A 49 10.90 14.12 -10.64
CA GLU A 49 12.06 13.66 -11.41
C GLU A 49 11.67 13.05 -12.76
N LYS A 50 10.52 12.37 -12.81
CA LYS A 50 10.01 11.73 -14.03
C LYS A 50 9.46 12.76 -15.02
N ASN A 51 8.59 13.65 -14.54
CA ASN A 51 7.94 14.67 -15.34
C ASN A 51 8.15 16.06 -14.73
N PRO A 52 9.20 16.81 -15.17
CA PRO A 52 9.50 18.14 -14.63
C PRO A 52 8.40 19.20 -14.84
N GLY A 53 7.43 18.92 -15.74
CA GLY A 53 6.26 19.77 -15.98
C GLY A 53 5.14 19.60 -14.96
N HIS A 54 5.17 18.56 -14.12
CA HIS A 54 4.19 18.39 -13.05
C HIS A 54 4.39 19.42 -11.94
N PRO A 55 3.33 19.75 -11.16
CA PRO A 55 3.44 20.64 -10.01
C PRO A 55 4.54 20.20 -9.03
N ILE A 56 5.15 21.19 -8.36
CA ILE A 56 6.02 20.91 -7.21
C ILE A 56 5.20 20.20 -6.13
N HIS A 57 5.85 19.27 -5.42
CA HIS A 57 5.22 18.52 -4.35
C HIS A 57 6.15 18.45 -3.14
N GLU A 58 5.60 18.09 -1.99
CA GLU A 58 6.37 17.94 -0.76
C GLU A 58 7.51 16.93 -0.94
N ILE A 59 8.68 17.23 -0.36
CA ILE A 59 9.87 16.43 -0.58
C ILE A 59 9.72 14.99 -0.10
N ARG A 60 9.00 14.79 1.01
CA ARG A 60 8.74 13.47 1.61
C ARG A 60 7.52 12.76 1.01
N SER A 61 6.93 13.33 -0.04
CA SER A 61 5.77 12.80 -0.72
C SER A 61 6.12 12.43 -2.16
N TYR A 62 5.20 11.72 -2.81
CA TYR A 62 5.30 11.39 -4.23
C TYR A 62 4.56 12.43 -5.08
N CYS A 63 4.89 12.47 -6.38
CA CYS A 63 4.16 13.29 -7.33
C CYS A 63 2.77 12.69 -7.58
N ARG A 64 1.71 13.36 -7.13
CA ARG A 64 0.32 12.89 -7.26
C ARG A 64 -0.09 12.60 -8.71
N GLN A 65 0.27 13.46 -9.65
CA GLN A 65 -0.06 13.25 -11.06
C GLN A 65 0.62 11.99 -11.63
N CYS A 66 1.90 11.76 -11.33
CA CYS A 66 2.56 10.52 -11.75
C CYS A 66 1.94 9.28 -11.08
N TYR A 67 1.45 9.41 -9.85
CA TYR A 67 0.75 8.34 -9.17
C TYR A 67 -0.59 8.05 -9.86
N GLU A 68 -1.42 9.07 -10.10
CA GLU A 68 -2.70 8.95 -10.81
C GLU A 68 -2.52 8.33 -12.21
N GLU A 69 -1.57 8.83 -13.00
CA GLU A 69 -1.21 8.27 -14.31
C GLU A 69 -0.84 6.79 -14.21
N SER A 70 -0.01 6.43 -13.22
CA SER A 70 0.39 5.05 -12.99
C SER A 70 -0.78 4.17 -12.57
N ARG A 71 -1.73 4.69 -11.78
CA ARG A 71 -2.93 3.97 -11.37
C ARG A 71 -3.87 3.76 -12.54
N LEU A 72 -4.08 4.78 -13.37
CA LEU A 72 -4.87 4.68 -14.60
C LEU A 72 -4.28 3.64 -15.55
N ALA A 73 -2.97 3.66 -15.77
CA ALA A 73 -2.28 2.67 -16.58
C ALA A 73 -2.44 1.25 -16.01
N LYS A 74 -2.24 1.08 -14.69
CA LYS A 74 -2.44 -0.20 -14.02
C LYS A 74 -3.87 -0.73 -14.22
N PHE A 75 -4.90 0.10 -14.05
CA PHE A 75 -6.29 -0.31 -14.24
C PHE A 75 -6.59 -0.70 -15.69
N ALA A 76 -6.10 0.09 -16.66
CA ALA A 76 -6.28 -0.21 -18.09
C ALA A 76 -5.65 -1.54 -18.52
N GLU A 77 -4.59 -1.98 -17.83
CA GLU A 77 -3.92 -3.26 -18.06
C GLU A 77 -4.57 -4.44 -17.31
N MET A 78 -5.51 -4.18 -16.39
CA MET A 78 -6.14 -5.25 -15.62
C MET A 78 -6.95 -6.18 -16.53
N PRO A 79 -6.86 -7.52 -16.32
CA PRO A 79 -7.75 -8.45 -17.00
C PRO A 79 -9.21 -8.16 -16.63
N ILE A 80 -10.07 -8.15 -17.64
CA ILE A 80 -11.51 -7.90 -17.46
C ILE A 80 -12.22 -9.24 -17.22
N LYS A 81 -13.10 -9.26 -16.23
CA LYS A 81 -13.97 -10.41 -15.93
C LYS A 81 -15.43 -9.94 -15.83
N ASP A 82 -16.34 -10.72 -16.42
CA ASP A 82 -17.78 -10.48 -16.29
C ASP A 82 -18.19 -10.66 -14.82
N TRP A 83 -18.87 -9.65 -14.28
CA TRP A 83 -19.30 -9.65 -12.90
C TRP A 83 -20.52 -10.55 -12.70
N ALA A 84 -20.48 -11.39 -11.67
CA ALA A 84 -21.49 -12.40 -11.38
C ALA A 84 -22.05 -12.30 -9.96
N GLY A 85 -21.96 -11.12 -9.33
CA GLY A 85 -22.44 -10.86 -7.98
C GLY A 85 -21.37 -10.98 -6.89
N GLU A 86 -20.09 -11.11 -7.25
CA GLU A 86 -19.00 -11.01 -6.28
C GLU A 86 -18.92 -9.60 -5.66
N PRO A 87 -18.36 -9.43 -4.45
CA PRO A 87 -18.13 -8.09 -3.91
C PRO A 87 -17.24 -7.27 -4.84
N LEU A 88 -17.54 -5.98 -4.97
CA LEU A 88 -16.79 -5.03 -5.77
C LEU A 88 -16.16 -3.96 -4.89
N VAL A 89 -15.11 -3.33 -5.40
CA VAL A 89 -14.48 -2.15 -4.80
C VAL A 89 -14.13 -1.14 -5.89
N ILE A 90 -14.15 0.14 -5.55
CA ILE A 90 -13.59 1.18 -6.42
C ILE A 90 -12.06 1.03 -6.44
N PHE A 91 -11.46 0.90 -7.62
CA PHE A 91 -10.03 0.76 -7.80
C PHE A 91 -9.25 1.89 -7.13
N ASP A 92 -8.25 1.53 -6.34
CA ASP A 92 -7.43 2.42 -5.52
C ASP A 92 -8.25 3.27 -4.53
N GLY A 93 -9.46 2.82 -4.19
CA GLY A 93 -10.38 3.47 -3.27
C GLY A 93 -10.70 2.64 -2.03
N GLU A 94 -11.57 3.17 -1.18
CA GLU A 94 -11.96 2.57 0.11
C GLU A 94 -13.43 2.12 0.13
N GLN A 95 -14.17 2.29 -0.96
CA GLN A 95 -15.60 2.00 -1.03
C GLN A 95 -15.88 0.62 -1.65
N TYR A 96 -16.57 -0.21 -0.89
CA TYR A 96 -16.90 -1.59 -1.23
C TYR A 96 -18.42 -1.76 -1.41
N PHE A 97 -18.79 -2.68 -2.29
CA PHE A 97 -20.18 -3.07 -2.58
C PHE A 97 -20.30 -4.58 -2.42
N PHE A 98 -21.16 -5.03 -1.50
CA PHE A 98 -21.34 -6.45 -1.18
C PHE A 98 -22.58 -7.06 -1.84
N ASP A 99 -23.44 -6.21 -2.40
CA ASP A 99 -24.67 -6.59 -3.08
C ASP A 99 -24.98 -5.60 -4.22
N GLU A 100 -25.83 -6.05 -5.16
CA GLU A 100 -26.19 -5.29 -6.35
C GLU A 100 -26.98 -4.02 -6.05
N ASP A 101 -27.83 -4.03 -5.01
CA ASP A 101 -28.61 -2.85 -4.62
C ASP A 101 -27.70 -1.71 -4.14
N SER A 102 -26.71 -2.02 -3.30
CA SER A 102 -25.71 -1.05 -2.82
C SER A 102 -24.87 -0.44 -3.95
N LEU A 103 -24.52 -1.27 -4.94
CA LEU A 103 -23.81 -0.81 -6.13
C LEU A 103 -24.71 0.10 -6.96
N ARG A 104 -25.96 -0.31 -7.21
CA ARG A 104 -26.92 0.45 -8.00
C ARG A 104 -27.17 1.83 -7.40
N ASP A 105 -27.43 1.90 -6.10
CA ASP A 105 -27.68 3.18 -5.42
C ASP A 105 -26.49 4.12 -5.57
N TYR A 106 -25.27 3.62 -5.36
CA TYR A 106 -24.06 4.40 -5.61
C TYR A 106 -23.94 4.84 -7.07
N LEU A 107 -24.17 3.93 -8.02
CA LEU A 107 -24.08 4.27 -9.43
C LEU A 107 -25.14 5.30 -9.82
N ILE A 108 -26.34 5.31 -9.25
CA ILE A 108 -27.35 6.34 -9.55
C ILE A 108 -26.90 7.71 -9.02
N ASP A 109 -26.41 7.76 -7.79
CA ASP A 109 -26.05 9.00 -7.11
C ASP A 109 -24.66 9.56 -7.52
N SER A 110 -23.84 8.76 -8.19
CA SER A 110 -22.49 9.15 -8.62
C SER A 110 -22.52 10.10 -9.82
N ASP A 111 -21.79 11.22 -9.72
CA ASP A 111 -21.54 12.14 -10.84
C ASP A 111 -20.57 11.59 -11.89
N ILE A 112 -19.97 10.42 -11.65
CA ILE A 112 -19.02 9.78 -12.56
C ILE A 112 -19.79 9.07 -13.68
N GLU A 113 -19.34 9.20 -14.92
CA GLU A 113 -19.91 8.45 -16.04
C GLU A 113 -19.74 6.94 -15.82
N LEU A 114 -20.74 6.15 -16.20
CA LEU A 114 -20.71 4.69 -16.02
C LEU A 114 -19.50 4.04 -16.73
N ALA A 115 -19.05 4.61 -17.85
CA ALA A 115 -17.86 4.15 -18.58
C ALA A 115 -16.54 4.47 -17.86
N ASP A 116 -16.53 5.49 -17.01
CA ASP A 116 -15.36 5.93 -16.24
C ASP A 116 -15.27 5.30 -14.85
N GLN A 117 -16.29 4.52 -14.45
CA GLN A 117 -16.31 3.78 -13.20
C GLN A 117 -15.23 2.70 -13.22
N LYS A 118 -14.33 2.75 -12.24
CA LYS A 118 -13.20 1.83 -12.13
C LYS A 118 -13.47 0.82 -11.04
N LEU A 119 -14.27 -0.19 -11.37
CA LEU A 119 -14.66 -1.23 -10.41
C LEU A 119 -13.76 -2.46 -10.56
N CYS A 120 -13.33 -3.01 -9.42
CA CYS A 120 -12.57 -4.25 -9.34
C CYS A 120 -13.36 -5.31 -8.59
N ILE A 121 -13.26 -6.56 -9.03
CA ILE A 121 -13.80 -7.70 -8.31
C ILE A 121 -12.90 -7.99 -7.13
N CYS A 122 -13.48 -8.06 -5.93
CA CYS A 122 -12.72 -8.30 -4.71
C CYS A 122 -12.18 -9.72 -4.63
N GLU A 123 -11.03 -9.86 -3.96
CA GLU A 123 -10.48 -11.15 -3.52
C GLU A 123 -10.75 -11.33 -2.01
N PRO A 124 -11.22 -12.51 -1.57
CA PRO A 124 -11.47 -12.79 -0.16
C PRO A 124 -10.16 -12.95 0.61
N ASN A 125 -10.08 -12.34 1.79
CA ASN A 125 -8.99 -12.53 2.74
C ASN A 125 -9.35 -13.69 3.67
N MET A 126 -8.87 -14.89 3.35
CA MET A 126 -9.08 -16.08 4.17
C MET A 126 -8.16 -16.08 5.40
N PRO A 127 -8.61 -16.61 6.56
CA PRO A 127 -7.71 -16.88 7.67
C PRO A 127 -6.63 -17.87 7.24
N ARG A 128 -5.37 -17.62 7.62
CA ARG A 128 -4.28 -18.57 7.39
C ARG A 128 -4.29 -19.65 8.46
N GLU A 129 -3.93 -20.87 8.07
CA GLU A 129 -3.63 -21.94 9.04
C GLU A 129 -2.42 -21.55 9.91
N LEU A 130 -2.44 -22.05 11.14
CA LEU A 130 -1.40 -21.81 12.13
C LEU A 130 -0.57 -23.08 12.29
N ASP A 131 0.74 -22.97 12.06
CA ASP A 131 1.69 -24.01 12.46
C ASP A 131 2.14 -23.70 13.90
N PRO A 132 1.93 -24.61 14.87
CA PRO A 132 2.38 -24.38 16.23
C PRO A 132 3.90 -24.14 16.32
N SER A 133 4.70 -24.72 15.43
CA SER A 133 6.16 -24.52 15.39
C SER A 133 6.53 -23.08 15.02
N ASP A 134 5.80 -22.48 14.09
CA ASP A 134 5.97 -21.06 13.73
C ASP A 134 5.55 -20.13 14.89
N ILE A 135 4.52 -20.51 15.65
CA ILE A 135 3.99 -19.71 16.76
C ILE A 135 4.93 -19.73 17.97
N PHE A 136 5.52 -20.87 18.28
CA PHE A 136 6.38 -21.04 19.47
C PHE A 136 7.87 -21.04 19.15
N VAL A 137 8.27 -20.55 17.98
CA VAL A 137 9.66 -20.59 17.51
C VAL A 137 10.66 -19.96 18.50
N ASP A 138 10.26 -18.89 19.19
CA ASP A 138 11.10 -18.19 20.18
C ASP A 138 11.19 -18.91 21.53
N ASP A 139 10.26 -19.84 21.81
CA ASP A 139 10.18 -20.61 23.05
C ASP A 139 10.78 -22.02 22.91
N LEU A 140 10.97 -22.48 21.67
CA LEU A 140 11.59 -23.77 21.35
C LEU A 140 13.13 -23.66 21.41
N PRO A 141 13.83 -24.70 21.88
CA PRO A 141 15.28 -24.77 21.71
C PRO A 141 15.65 -24.77 20.22
N GLU A 142 16.92 -24.49 19.90
CA GLU A 142 17.45 -24.67 18.54
C GLU A 142 17.21 -26.14 18.12
N ASP A 143 16.49 -26.35 17.01
CA ASP A 143 15.97 -27.65 16.54
C ASP A 143 14.93 -28.34 17.44
N GLY A 144 14.24 -27.57 18.29
CA GLY A 144 13.16 -28.04 19.13
C GLY A 144 11.88 -28.37 18.36
N GLU A 145 11.24 -29.48 18.74
CA GLU A 145 9.92 -29.87 18.23
C GLU A 145 8.88 -29.86 19.34
N ILE A 146 7.62 -29.57 18.98
CA ILE A 146 6.49 -29.61 19.89
C ILE A 146 6.06 -31.06 20.09
N ARG A 147 6.29 -31.58 21.29
CA ARG A 147 6.01 -32.99 21.65
C ARG A 147 4.66 -33.21 22.31
N ASP A 148 3.98 -32.15 22.73
CA ASP A 148 2.67 -32.24 23.35
C ASP A 148 1.60 -32.53 22.28
N GLN A 149 1.16 -33.78 22.25
CA GLN A 149 0.16 -34.25 21.28
C GLN A 149 -1.21 -33.59 21.48
N GLN A 150 -1.57 -33.17 22.70
CA GLN A 150 -2.83 -32.46 22.93
C GLN A 150 -2.77 -31.05 22.35
N LEU A 151 -1.62 -30.39 22.48
CA LEU A 151 -1.40 -29.07 21.89
C LEU A 151 -1.43 -29.15 20.35
N VAL A 152 -0.72 -30.12 19.76
CA VAL A 152 -0.75 -30.34 18.30
C VAL A 152 -2.18 -30.62 17.82
N ALA A 153 -2.91 -31.52 18.50
CA ALA A 153 -4.30 -31.81 18.15
C ALA A 153 -5.23 -30.59 18.27
N ALA A 154 -4.97 -29.67 19.21
CA ALA A 154 -5.73 -28.43 19.33
C ALA A 154 -5.51 -27.49 18.15
N PHE A 155 -4.27 -27.39 17.65
CA PHE A 155 -3.94 -26.63 16.43
C PHE A 155 -4.56 -27.27 15.18
N GLU A 156 -4.53 -28.60 15.07
CA GLU A 156 -5.20 -29.31 13.97
C GLU A 156 -6.70 -29.05 13.96
N LEU A 157 -7.35 -29.10 15.12
CA LEU A 157 -8.77 -28.77 15.27
C LEU A 157 -9.07 -27.32 14.88
N LEU A 158 -8.23 -26.37 15.32
CA LEU A 158 -8.38 -24.96 14.95
C LEU A 158 -8.20 -24.78 13.44
N ASN A 159 -7.19 -25.40 12.83
CA ASN A 159 -6.95 -25.32 11.39
C ASN A 159 -8.10 -25.94 10.60
N GLU A 160 -8.75 -26.98 11.13
CA GLU A 160 -9.97 -27.51 10.52
C GLU A 160 -11.12 -26.50 10.53
N MET A 161 -11.30 -25.77 11.64
CA MET A 161 -12.30 -24.69 11.70
C MET A 161 -11.92 -23.50 10.79
N ILE A 162 -10.64 -23.17 10.67
CA ILE A 162 -10.11 -22.14 9.77
C ILE A 162 -10.44 -22.47 8.31
N ARG A 163 -10.24 -23.73 7.89
CA ARG A 163 -10.57 -24.19 6.52
C ARG A 163 -12.05 -24.09 6.18
N GLN A 164 -12.92 -24.18 7.18
CA GLN A 164 -14.38 -24.09 7.04
C GLN A 164 -14.90 -22.66 7.23
N SER A 165 -14.02 -21.72 7.60
CA SER A 165 -14.39 -20.34 7.88
C SER A 165 -14.74 -19.58 6.60
N GLU A 166 -15.66 -18.63 6.73
CA GLU A 166 -15.92 -17.64 5.69
C GLU A 166 -14.76 -16.62 5.61
N PRO A 167 -14.64 -15.84 4.52
CA PRO A 167 -13.66 -14.78 4.42
C PRO A 167 -13.71 -13.80 5.61
N LEU A 168 -12.55 -13.44 6.17
CA LEU A 168 -12.47 -12.48 7.27
C LEU A 168 -12.72 -11.04 6.80
N SER A 169 -12.34 -10.74 5.56
CA SER A 169 -12.50 -9.45 4.91
C SER A 169 -12.28 -9.60 3.40
N TRP A 170 -12.32 -8.49 2.66
CA TRP A 170 -12.18 -8.45 1.21
C TRP A 170 -11.18 -7.38 0.79
N SER A 171 -10.36 -7.67 -0.22
CA SER A 171 -9.35 -6.76 -0.78
C SER A 171 -9.63 -6.47 -2.25
N GLU A 172 -9.07 -5.37 -2.79
CA GLU A 172 -9.02 -5.13 -4.24
C GLU A 172 -8.38 -6.34 -4.93
N GLY A 173 -9.15 -7.02 -5.78
CA GLY A 173 -8.67 -8.15 -6.55
C GLY A 173 -8.03 -7.74 -7.86
N LYS A 174 -7.62 -8.74 -8.64
CA LYS A 174 -6.82 -8.54 -9.86
C LYS A 174 -7.63 -8.28 -11.12
N PHE A 175 -8.97 -8.37 -11.06
CA PHE A 175 -9.84 -8.26 -12.22
C PHE A 175 -10.64 -6.96 -12.20
N ALA A 176 -10.66 -6.26 -13.33
CA ALA A 176 -11.62 -5.19 -13.57
C ALA A 176 -13.00 -5.81 -13.86
N ALA A 177 -14.04 -5.25 -13.25
CA ALA A 177 -15.40 -5.77 -13.36
C ALA A 177 -16.06 -5.26 -14.66
N ARG A 178 -16.60 -6.17 -15.47
CA ARG A 178 -17.57 -5.80 -16.52
C ARG A 178 -18.97 -6.00 -15.97
N LEU A 179 -19.69 -4.88 -15.81
CA LEU A 179 -21.09 -4.89 -15.37
C LEU A 179 -22.01 -5.45 -16.47
N PRO A 180 -23.10 -6.14 -16.09
CA PRO A 180 -24.09 -6.60 -17.05
C PRO A 180 -24.83 -5.42 -17.69
N GLN A 181 -25.14 -5.53 -18.98
CA GLN A 181 -25.81 -4.47 -19.73
C GLN A 181 -27.18 -4.10 -19.12
N SER A 182 -27.89 -5.07 -18.55
CA SER A 182 -29.16 -4.83 -17.86
C SER A 182 -29.04 -3.83 -16.70
N LEU A 183 -27.99 -3.95 -15.89
CA LEU A 183 -27.75 -3.02 -14.78
C LEU A 183 -27.36 -1.63 -15.30
N ILE A 184 -26.52 -1.59 -16.33
CA ILE A 184 -26.10 -0.32 -16.97
C ILE A 184 -27.33 0.44 -17.50
N ASP A 185 -28.21 -0.26 -18.20
CA ASP A 185 -29.43 0.33 -18.77
C ASP A 185 -30.41 0.79 -17.68
N GLU A 186 -30.56 0.00 -16.61
CA GLU A 186 -31.38 0.36 -15.44
C GLU A 186 -30.86 1.64 -14.76
N VAL A 187 -29.57 1.71 -14.45
CA VAL A 187 -28.96 2.89 -13.82
C VAL A 187 -29.06 4.12 -14.74
N ALA A 188 -28.82 3.95 -16.03
CA ALA A 188 -28.93 5.05 -16.99
C ALA A 188 -30.36 5.63 -17.03
N ALA A 189 -31.38 4.77 -17.03
CA ALA A 189 -32.77 5.20 -16.97
C ALA A 189 -33.11 5.90 -15.64
N ALA A 190 -32.61 5.39 -14.52
CA ALA A 190 -32.82 5.99 -13.21
C ALA A 190 -32.16 7.38 -13.09
N ARG A 191 -30.91 7.54 -13.54
CA ARG A 191 -30.23 8.85 -13.58
C ARG A 191 -31.00 9.88 -14.41
N ALA A 192 -31.53 9.48 -15.58
CA ALA A 192 -32.34 10.36 -16.43
C ALA A 192 -33.60 10.83 -15.70
N ALA A 193 -34.31 9.92 -15.02
CA ALA A 193 -35.51 10.26 -14.26
C ALA A 193 -35.23 11.24 -13.11
N VAL A 194 -34.09 11.12 -12.41
CA VAL A 194 -33.69 12.06 -11.35
C VAL A 194 -33.38 13.46 -11.92
N SER A 195 -32.74 13.52 -13.08
CA SER A 195 -32.40 14.78 -13.74
C SER A 195 -33.64 15.57 -14.23
N GLU A 196 -34.73 14.88 -14.59
CA GLU A 196 -35.99 15.52 -15.02
C GLU A 196 -36.80 16.11 -13.84
N VAL A 197 -36.51 15.69 -12.60
CA VAL A 197 -37.27 16.09 -11.40
C VAL A 197 -36.62 17.28 -10.67
N THR A 198 -35.38 17.65 -11.02
CA THR A 198 -34.62 18.71 -10.35
C THR A 198 -34.50 19.95 -11.27
N PRO A 199 -35.28 21.04 -11.04
CA PRO A 199 -35.22 22.27 -11.84
C PRO A 199 -34.00 23.15 -11.56
#